data_AF-A0A7C4VRY7-F1
#
_entry.id   AF-A0A7C4VRY7-F1
#
_cell.length_a   1.000
_cell.length_b   1.000
_cell.length_c   1.000
_cell.angle_alpha   90.00
_cell.angle_beta   90.00
_cell.angle_gamma   90.00
#
_symmetry.space_group_name_H-M   'P 1'
#
loop_
_entity.id
_entity.type
_entity.pdbx_description
1 polymer ?
#
loop_
_entity_poly.entity_id
_entity_poly.type
_entity_poly.pdbx_seq_one_letter_code
_entity_poly.pdbx_strand_id
1 'polypeptide(L)' 'MSRAVLNAILNAMQIWLNETEREQLYHELTAYFGLIGATNECQALENAWKDPYNRHEIEEFIKAWLKRKERKREESIEVV' A
#
# COMPACT_ATOMS: atom_id res chain seq x y z
N MET A 1 -10.13 -10.00 7.53
CA MET A 1 -8.86 -10.68 7.18
C MET A 1 -7.69 -9.85 7.72
N SER A 2 -6.66 -10.50 8.26
CA SER A 2 -5.59 -9.83 9.01
C SER A 2 -4.70 -8.96 8.10
N ARG A 3 -4.89 -7.64 8.13
CA ARG A 3 -4.02 -6.63 7.47
C ARG A 3 -2.65 -6.45 8.17
N ALA A 4 -2.24 -7.41 9.00
CA ALA A 4 -1.04 -7.30 9.82
C ALA A 4 0.23 -7.06 8.98
N VAL A 5 0.32 -7.69 7.80
CA VAL A 5 1.46 -7.52 6.89
C VAL A 5 1.54 -6.08 6.37
N LEU A 6 0.43 -5.51 5.88
CA LEU A 6 0.41 -4.12 5.42
C LEU A 6 0.76 -3.15 6.57
N ASN A 7 0.22 -3.37 7.77
CA ASN A 7 0.55 -2.54 8.92
C ASN A 7 2.05 -2.63 9.29
N ALA A 8 2.66 -3.82 9.18
CA ALA A 8 4.09 -3.99 9.40
C ALA A 8 4.93 -3.24 8.37
N ILE A 9 4.54 -3.28 7.09
CA ILE A 9 5.19 -2.52 6.01
C ILE A 9 5.08 -1.01 6.27
N LEU A 10 3.86 -0.52 6.56
CA LEU A 10 3.63 0.89 6.85
C LEU A 10 4.43 1.37 8.08
N ASN A 11 4.49 0.57 9.14
CA ASN A 11 5.30 0.87 10.31
C ASN A 11 6.81 0.88 9.99
N ALA A 12 7.29 -0.06 9.18
CA ALA A 12 8.69 -0.07 8.74
C ALA A 12 9.05 1.19 7.93
N MET A 13 8.09 1.71 7.17
CA MET A 13 8.23 2.95 6.40
C MET A 13 7.87 4.22 7.20
N GLN A 14 7.45 4.10 8.47
CA GLN A 14 6.99 5.20 9.32
C GLN A 14 5.81 5.98 8.74
N ILE A 15 4.89 5.29 8.06
CA ILE A 15 3.71 5.86 7.42
C ILE A 15 2.47 5.63 8.29
N TRP A 16 1.71 6.71 8.52
CA TRP A 16 0.45 6.69 9.26
C TRP A 16 -0.73 6.94 8.31
N LEU A 17 -1.65 5.96 8.23
CA LEU A 17 -2.85 6.03 7.41
C LEU A 17 -4.08 5.69 8.25
N ASN A 18 -5.20 6.35 7.96
CA ASN A 18 -6.48 5.98 8.57
C ASN A 18 -6.97 4.63 8.03
N GLU A 19 -8.08 4.10 8.56
CA GLU A 19 -8.58 2.78 8.16
C GLU A 19 -8.97 2.71 6.67
N THR A 20 -9.70 3.71 6.18
CA THR A 20 -10.13 3.81 4.77
C THR A 20 -8.94 3.85 3.82
N GLU A 21 -7.92 4.64 4.16
CA GLU A 21 -6.70 4.77 3.35
C GLU A 21 -5.89 3.47 3.33
N ARG A 22 -5.81 2.77 4.46
CA ARG A 22 -5.16 1.46 4.53
C ARG A 22 -5.88 0.44 3.66
N GLU A 23 -7.21 0.47 3.64
CA GLU A 23 -8.02 -0.42 2.82
C GLU A 23 -7.84 -0.12 1.32
N GLN A 24 -7.87 1.15 0.93
CA GLN A 24 -7.58 1.57 -0.46
C GLN A 24 -6.17 1.18 -0.89
N LEU A 25 -5.16 1.47 -0.07
CA LEU A 25 -3.78 1.11 -0.38
C LEU A 25 -3.63 -0.41 -0.50
N TYR A 26 -4.23 -1.19 0.40
CA TYR A 26 -4.19 -2.65 0.34
C TYR A 26 -4.73 -3.17 -1.00
N HIS A 27 -5.90 -2.70 -1.41
CA HIS A 27 -6.53 -3.11 -2.67
C HIS A 27 -5.73 -2.70 -3.90
N GLU A 28 -5.21 -1.47 -3.95
CA GLU A 28 -4.39 -1.03 -5.08
C GLU A 28 -3.05 -1.76 -5.14
N LEU A 29 -2.42 -2.00 -3.98
CA LEU A 29 -1.16 -2.73 -3.88
C LEU A 29 -1.32 -4.18 -4.35
N THR A 30 -2.32 -4.90 -3.84
CA THR A 30 -2.55 -6.29 -4.26
C THR A 30 -2.96 -6.39 -5.73
N ALA A 31 -3.72 -5.42 -6.25
CA ALA A 31 -4.03 -5.33 -7.68
C ALA A 31 -2.77 -5.17 -8.54
N TYR A 32 -1.91 -4.22 -8.17
CA TYR A 32 -0.71 -3.88 -8.92
C TYR A 32 0.28 -5.05 -8.99
N PHE A 33 0.46 -5.75 -7.87
CA PHE A 33 1.36 -6.91 -7.79
C PHE A 33 0.70 -8.23 -8.23
N GLY A 34 -0.55 -8.20 -8.75
CA GLY A 34 -1.25 -9.40 -9.23
C GLY A 34 -1.55 -10.42 -8.12
N LEU A 35 -1.67 -9.95 -6.88
CA LEU A 35 -1.91 -10.79 -5.70
C LEU A 35 -3.40 -11.08 -5.48
N ILE A 36 -4.28 -10.40 -6.21
CA ILE A 36 -5.74 -10.60 -6.12
C ILE A 36 -6.09 -12.06 -6.43
N GLY A 37 -6.81 -12.70 -5.53
CA GLY A 37 -7.27 -14.08 -5.71
C GLY A 37 -6.22 -15.14 -5.43
N ALA A 38 -5.03 -14.75 -4.94
CA ALA A 38 -4.12 -15.70 -4.33
C ALA A 38 -4.82 -16.36 -3.13
N THR A 39 -4.71 -17.68 -3.00
CA THR A 39 -5.29 -18.44 -1.88
C THR A 39 -4.90 -17.88 -0.51
N ASN A 40 -3.75 -17.19 -0.45
CA ASN A 40 -3.32 -16.41 0.72
C ASN A 40 -2.61 -15.12 0.30
N GLU A 41 -3.39 -14.09 -0.02
CA GLU A 41 -2.90 -12.76 -0.45
C GLU A 41 -1.92 -12.14 0.56
N CYS A 42 -2.18 -12.31 1.86
CA CYS A 42 -1.33 -11.79 2.93
C CYS A 42 0.05 -12.45 2.93
N GLN A 43 0.10 -13.79 2.78
CA GLN A 43 1.37 -14.51 2.68
C GLN A 43 2.13 -14.16 1.41
N ALA A 44 1.42 -13.97 0.29
CA ALA A 44 2.04 -13.58 -0.96
C ALA A 44 2.67 -12.19 -0.86
N LEU A 45 1.99 -11.23 -0.22
CA LEU A 45 2.53 -9.90 0.06
C LEU A 45 3.71 -9.96 1.04
N GLU A 46 3.63 -10.79 2.08
CA GLU A 46 4.74 -10.96 3.03
C GLU A 46 5.99 -11.53 2.35
N ASN A 47 5.81 -12.52 1.47
CA ASN A 47 6.90 -13.11 0.71
C ASN A 47 7.52 -12.10 -0.26
N ALA A 48 6.69 -11.30 -0.94
CA ALA A 48 7.17 -10.20 -1.78
C ALA A 48 7.94 -9.17 -0.95
N TRP A 49 7.48 -8.81 0.24
CA TRP A 49 8.19 -7.87 1.12
C TRP A 49 9.55 -8.38 1.63
N LYS A 50 9.71 -9.70 1.79
CA LYS A 50 10.98 -10.32 2.22
C LYS A 50 12.03 -10.34 1.11
N ASP A 51 11.61 -10.33 -0.15
CA ASP A 51 12.51 -10.29 -1.30
C ASP A 51 13.04 -8.85 -1.51
N PRO A 52 14.37 -8.61 -1.56
CA PRO A 52 14.92 -7.26 -1.64
C PRO A 52 14.50 -6.47 -2.89
N TYR A 53 14.30 -7.14 -4.02
CA TYR A 53 13.88 -6.48 -5.26
C TYR A 53 12.42 -6.05 -5.17
N ASN A 54 11.54 -6.98 -4.82
CA ASN A 54 10.12 -6.70 -4.63
C ASN A 54 9.87 -5.70 -3.51
N ARG A 55 10.69 -5.72 -2.45
CA ARG A 55 10.63 -4.73 -1.37
C ARG A 55 10.82 -3.32 -1.90
N HIS A 56 11.82 -3.09 -2.75
CA HIS A 56 12.07 -1.78 -3.34
C HIS A 56 10.85 -1.31 -4.17
N GLU A 57 10.31 -2.19 -5.00
CA GLU A 57 9.12 -1.90 -5.81
C GLU A 57 7.88 -1.58 -4.95
N ILE A 58 7.67 -2.31 -3.85
CA ILE A 58 6.58 -2.05 -2.89
C ILE A 58 6.77 -0.66 -2.24
N GLU A 59 7.99 -0.33 -1.81
CA GLU A 59 8.29 0.96 -1.21
C GLU A 59 8.04 2.12 -2.19
N GLU A 60 8.50 2.00 -3.44
CA GLU A 60 8.28 2.99 -4.49
C GLU A 60 6.80 3.13 -4.86
N PHE A 61 6.07 2.02 -4.96
CA PHE A 61 4.63 2.03 -5.18
C PHE A 61 3.90 2.82 -4.08
N ILE A 62 4.20 2.54 -2.80
CA ILE A 62 3.57 3.20 -1.66
C ILE A 62 3.88 4.71 -1.67
N LYS A 63 5.13 5.11 -1.96
CA LYS A 63 5.50 6.53 -2.09
C LYS A 63 4.74 7.22 -3.22
N ALA A 64 4.65 6.58 -4.39
CA ALA A 64 3.90 7.11 -5.52
C ALA A 64 2.40 7.23 -5.21
N TRP A 65 1.84 6.25 -4.49
CA TRP A 65 0.46 6.28 -4.02
C TRP A 65 0.21 7.45 -3.08
N LEU A 66 1.06 7.67 -2.08
CA LEU A 66 0.98 8.82 -1.17
C LEU A 66 1.03 10.16 -1.92
N LYS A 67 1.95 10.30 -2.87
CA LYS A 67 2.06 11.52 -3.70
C LYS A 67 0.81 11.77 -4.56
N ARG A 68 0.14 10.70 -5.04
CA ARG A 68 -1.14 10.83 -5.76
C ARG A 68 -2.27 11.25 -4.81
N LYS A 69 -2.29 10.73 -3.60
CA LYS A 69 -3.26 11.09 -2.56
C LYS A 69 -3.14 12.56 -2.16
N GLU A 70 -1.92 13.05 -1.93
CA GLU A 70 -1.67 14.46 -1.57
C GLU A 70 -2.16 15.41 -2.66
N ARG A 71 -1.82 15.15 -3.93
CA ARG A 71 -2.31 15.94 -5.07
C ARG A 71 -3.83 16.00 -5.16
N LYS A 72 -4.51 14.86 -5.01
CA LYS A 72 -5.99 14.82 -5.00
C LYS A 72 -6.58 15.64 -3.86
N ARG A 73 -5.90 15.73 -2.71
CA ARG A 73 -6.32 16.56 -1.57
C ARG A 73 -6.12 18.05 -1.83
N GLU A 74 -5.02 18.43 -2.46
CA GLU A 74 -4.74 19.81 -2.86
C GLU A 74 -5.75 20.30 -3.91
N GLU A 75 -6.01 19.48 -4.95
CA GLU A 75 -6.99 19.76 -6.00
C GLU A 75 -8.42 19.88 -5.46
N SER A 76 -8.77 19.18 -4.36
CA SER A 76 -10.10 19.30 -3.74
C SER A 76 -10.24 20.50 -2.80
N ILE A 77 -9.13 21.17 -2.44
CA ILE A 77 -9.12 22.41 -1.65
C ILE A 77 -9.13 23.63 -2.59
N GLU A 78 -8.49 23.58 -3.76
CA GLU A 78 -8.50 24.70 -4.73
C GLU A 78 -9.85 24.95 -5.42
N VAL A 79 -10.82 24.03 -5.31
CA VAL A 79 -12.15 24.13 -5.95
C VAL A 79 -13.21 24.74 -4.99
N VAL A 80 -12.80 25.31 -3.85
CA VAL A 80 -13.71 25.94 -2.86
C VAL A 80 -13.48 27.45 -2.77
#